data_AF-A0A1H9JI78-F1
#
_entry.id   AF-A0A1H9JI78-F1
#
_cell.length_a   1.000
_cell.length_b   1.000
_cell.length_c   1.000
_cell.angle_alpha   90.00
_cell.angle_beta   90.00
_cell.angle_gamma   90.00
#
_symmetry.space_group_name_H-M   'P 1'
#
loop_
_entity.id
_entity.type
_entity.pdbx_description
1 polymer ?
#
loop_
_entity_poly.entity_id
_entity_poly.type
_entity_poly.pdbx_seq_one_letter_code
_entity_poly.pdbx_strand_id
1 'polypeptide(L)'
;MAGLAVVVDKARRDVKAGFLQVESRKAGTSPATTAAGQKQRLNTSRRYLMKAQMQKGFTLIELMIVVAIIGILAAVALPAYQDYTSRSKITEVMLQVDSCKSAVSEFIQANAAFPADADAAGCNSTVSTKYMAAGMAVDVATGTITSGAVQNVATGADTFHIILQPTTDAARTTAMSAASDTIMGWSCGTDAAATDFKYFPASCRQTVLGGL
;
A
#
# COMPACT_ATOMS: atom_id res chain seq x y z
N MET A 1 -17.32 16.33 3.85
CA MET A 1 -16.19 15.97 2.95
C MET A 1 -16.39 16.42 1.49
N ALA A 2 -17.06 17.56 1.23
CA ALA A 2 -17.38 18.00 -0.15
C ALA A 2 -16.42 19.07 -0.72
N GLY A 3 -15.48 19.61 0.07
CA GLY A 3 -14.64 20.74 -0.35
C GLY A 3 -13.37 20.37 -1.13
N LEU A 4 -12.85 19.16 -0.99
CA LEU A 4 -11.54 18.78 -1.55
C LEU A 4 -11.61 18.38 -3.04
N ALA A 5 -12.77 17.95 -3.52
CA ALA A 5 -12.96 17.51 -4.91
C ALA A 5 -12.92 18.67 -5.93
N VAL A 6 -13.28 19.90 -5.51
CA VAL A 6 -13.36 21.07 -6.42
C VAL A 6 -11.97 21.65 -6.74
N VAL A 7 -11.00 21.50 -5.84
CA VAL A 7 -9.65 22.07 -6.02
C VAL A 7 -8.82 21.24 -7.00
N VAL A 8 -8.99 19.91 -7.00
CA VAL A 8 -8.22 18.99 -7.85
C VAL A 8 -8.63 19.09 -9.32
N ASP A 9 -9.90 19.42 -9.60
CA ASP A 9 -10.42 19.53 -10.97
C ASP A 9 -10.02 20.86 -11.67
N LYS A 10 -9.63 21.88 -10.91
CA LYS A 10 -9.10 23.12 -11.50
C LYS A 10 -7.66 22.96 -11.99
N ALA A 11 -6.85 22.15 -11.29
CA ALA A 11 -5.44 21.92 -11.66
C ALA A 11 -5.24 21.04 -12.91
N ARG A 12 -6.23 20.23 -13.30
CA ARG A 12 -6.12 19.36 -14.50
C ARG A 12 -6.29 20.10 -15.83
N ARG A 13 -6.88 21.29 -15.85
CA ARG A 13 -7.20 22.01 -17.09
C ARG A 13 -6.02 22.79 -17.69
N ASP A 14 -5.03 23.16 -16.89
CA ASP A 14 -3.98 24.09 -17.35
C ASP A 14 -2.77 23.40 -18.01
N VAL A 15 -2.59 22.09 -17.84
CA VAL A 15 -1.41 21.36 -18.37
C VAL A 15 -1.56 20.98 -19.85
N LYS A 16 -2.78 20.98 -20.41
CA LYS A 16 -3.05 20.43 -21.75
C LYS A 16 -2.77 21.42 -22.92
N ALA A 17 -2.29 22.64 -22.64
CA ALA A 17 -2.17 23.69 -23.65
C ALA A 17 -0.78 23.85 -24.32
N GLY A 18 0.25 23.07 -23.92
CA GLY A 18 1.64 23.40 -24.30
C GLY A 18 2.34 22.50 -25.34
N PHE A 19 1.72 21.45 -25.86
CA PHE A 19 2.48 20.35 -26.50
C PHE A 19 2.16 20.09 -27.98
N LEU A 20 2.00 21.12 -28.80
CA LEU A 20 1.87 20.95 -30.25
C LEU A 20 2.60 22.05 -31.01
N GLN A 21 3.81 21.76 -31.51
CA GLN A 21 4.31 22.07 -32.87
C GLN A 21 5.85 22.01 -32.92
N VAL A 22 6.39 20.92 -33.46
CA VAL A 22 7.68 20.95 -34.16
C VAL A 22 7.53 20.12 -35.43
N GLU A 23 7.19 20.81 -36.53
CA GLU A 23 7.16 20.25 -37.88
C GLU A 23 8.50 20.53 -38.58
N SER A 24 9.14 19.46 -39.05
CA SER A 24 9.83 19.30 -40.34
C SER A 24 10.39 20.54 -41.07
N ARG A 25 11.70 20.50 -41.39
CA ARG A 25 12.16 20.91 -42.73
C ARG A 25 13.52 20.31 -43.13
N LYS A 26 13.60 20.03 -44.42
CA LYS A 26 14.51 19.17 -45.19
C LYS A 26 15.93 19.72 -45.41
N ALA A 27 16.80 18.78 -45.74
CA ALA A 27 18.10 18.96 -46.40
C ALA A 27 18.01 19.72 -47.74
N GLY A 28 19.10 20.41 -48.09
CA GLY A 28 19.32 21.04 -49.39
C GLY A 28 20.77 21.50 -49.60
N THR A 29 21.53 20.65 -50.30
CA THR A 29 22.47 20.92 -51.43
C THR A 29 23.48 22.09 -51.46
N SER A 30 24.72 21.70 -51.81
CA SER A 30 25.94 22.46 -52.20
C SER A 30 25.76 23.27 -53.52
N PRO A 31 26.66 24.23 -53.89
CA PRO A 31 27.89 23.86 -54.63
C PRO A 31 29.16 24.67 -54.27
N ALA A 32 30.29 24.10 -54.69
CA ALA A 32 31.62 24.68 -54.67
C ALA A 32 31.80 25.88 -55.62
N THR A 33 32.73 26.78 -55.31
CA THR A 33 33.37 27.64 -56.33
C THR A 33 34.82 27.97 -55.95
N THR A 34 35.65 27.82 -56.96
CA THR A 34 37.11 27.94 -57.11
C THR A 34 37.67 29.33 -56.81
N ALA A 35 38.91 29.42 -56.29
CA ALA A 35 40.04 30.17 -56.90
C ALA A 35 41.12 30.60 -55.90
N ALA A 36 42.37 30.30 -56.29
CA ALA A 36 43.60 31.10 -56.25
C ALA A 36 43.90 32.03 -55.06
N GLY A 37 45.13 31.92 -54.57
CA GLY A 37 45.57 32.51 -53.31
C GLY A 37 45.94 33.98 -53.34
N GLN A 38 46.08 34.55 -52.14
CA GLN A 38 46.97 35.69 -51.93
C GLN A 38 47.37 35.79 -50.46
N LYS A 39 48.68 36.01 -50.28
CA LYS A 39 49.34 36.28 -49.02
C LYS A 39 48.73 37.54 -48.40
N GLN A 40 48.31 37.48 -47.14
CA GLN A 40 48.45 38.62 -46.23
C GLN A 40 48.36 38.18 -44.78
N ARG A 41 49.49 38.42 -44.11
CA ARG A 41 49.64 38.47 -42.66
C ARG A 41 48.50 39.29 -42.09
N LEU A 42 47.80 38.80 -41.07
CA LEU A 42 47.14 39.64 -40.06
C LEU A 42 46.84 38.79 -38.82
N ASN A 43 47.66 39.05 -37.80
CA ASN A 43 47.48 38.62 -36.43
C ASN A 43 46.07 39.00 -35.97
N THR A 44 45.17 38.03 -35.85
CA THR A 44 43.87 38.22 -35.23
C THR A 44 43.74 37.21 -34.11
N SER A 45 43.93 37.74 -32.90
CA SER A 45 43.68 37.07 -31.65
C SER A 45 42.30 36.40 -31.69
N ARG A 46 42.27 35.08 -31.84
CA ARG A 46 41.09 34.28 -31.51
C ARG A 46 40.89 34.35 -30.00
N ARG A 47 40.35 35.47 -29.51
CA ARG A 47 39.64 35.49 -28.23
C ARG A 47 38.42 34.59 -28.43
N TYR A 48 38.56 33.34 -28.03
CA TYR A 48 37.44 32.45 -27.78
C TYR A 48 36.49 33.18 -26.82
N LEU A 49 35.43 33.77 -27.37
CA LEU A 49 34.33 34.36 -26.62
C LEU A 49 33.55 33.21 -25.98
N MET A 50 34.04 32.75 -24.84
CA MET A 50 33.28 31.90 -23.93
C MET A 50 32.13 32.77 -23.42
N LYS A 51 30.95 32.63 -24.05
CA LYS A 51 29.69 33.16 -23.50
C LYS A 51 29.50 32.50 -22.14
N ALA A 52 29.91 33.19 -21.08
CA ALA A 52 29.58 32.81 -19.71
C ALA A 52 28.05 32.77 -19.63
N GLN A 53 27.49 31.56 -19.60
CA GLN A 53 26.08 31.35 -19.30
C GLN A 53 25.89 31.88 -17.87
N MET A 54 25.24 33.03 -17.71
CA MET A 54 24.89 33.53 -16.39
C MET A 54 23.97 32.49 -15.74
N GLN A 55 24.50 31.72 -14.81
CA GLN A 55 23.69 30.77 -14.06
C GLN A 55 22.72 31.56 -13.21
N LYS A 56 21.44 31.53 -13.59
CA LYS A 56 20.33 31.97 -12.75
C LYS A 56 20.23 30.97 -11.60
N GLY A 57 20.88 31.28 -10.48
CA GLY A 57 20.76 30.48 -9.26
C GLY A 57 19.34 30.59 -8.69
N PHE A 58 18.85 29.50 -8.10
CA PHE A 58 17.66 29.52 -7.24
C PHE A 58 17.87 30.54 -6.12
N THR A 59 16.91 31.42 -5.93
CA THR A 59 16.95 32.38 -4.84
C THR A 59 16.66 31.67 -3.51
N LEU A 60 17.27 32.16 -2.43
CA LEU A 60 17.02 31.62 -1.09
C LEU A 60 15.52 31.73 -0.72
N ILE A 61 14.85 32.76 -1.23
CA ILE A 61 13.40 32.97 -1.03
C ILE A 61 12.55 31.91 -1.73
N GLU A 62 12.92 31.46 -2.94
CA GLU A 62 12.22 30.38 -3.64
C GLU A 62 12.33 29.07 -2.85
N LEU A 63 13.53 28.78 -2.33
CA LEU A 63 13.76 27.57 -1.56
C LEU A 63 12.99 27.58 -0.23
N MET A 64 12.91 28.74 0.44
CA MET A 64 12.12 28.87 1.68
C MET A 64 10.63 28.61 1.47
N ILE A 65 10.04 29.13 0.38
CA ILE A 65 8.62 28.91 0.09
C ILE A 65 8.36 27.44 -0.23
N VAL A 66 9.25 26.79 -0.99
CA VAL A 66 9.11 25.37 -1.32
C VAL A 66 9.13 24.50 -0.06
N VAL A 67 10.06 24.75 0.87
CA VAL A 67 10.13 24.00 2.13
C VAL A 67 8.90 24.26 2.99
N ALA A 68 8.38 25.49 3.00
CA ALA A 68 7.15 25.82 3.72
C ALA A 68 5.93 25.02 3.20
N ILE A 69 5.77 24.91 1.87
CA ILE A 69 4.67 24.16 1.26
C ILE A 69 4.83 22.66 1.53
N ILE A 70 6.04 22.11 1.36
CA ILE A 70 6.33 20.70 1.65
C ILE A 70 6.04 20.38 3.12
N GLY A 71 6.37 21.29 4.06
CA GLY A 71 6.08 21.13 5.48
C GLY A 71 4.59 20.97 5.78
N ILE A 72 3.74 21.80 5.16
CA ILE A 72 2.28 21.71 5.34
C ILE A 72 1.73 20.39 4.76
N LEU A 73 2.18 20.02 3.55
CA LEU A 73 1.74 18.77 2.91
C LEU A 73 2.17 17.54 3.73
N ALA A 74 3.40 17.53 4.23
CA ALA A 74 3.92 16.44 5.05
C ALA A 74 3.13 16.27 6.35
N ALA A 75 2.77 17.37 7.02
CA ALA A 75 2.00 17.32 8.28
C ALA A 75 0.64 16.63 8.12
N VAL A 76 -0.03 16.82 6.98
CA VAL A 76 -1.33 16.17 6.69
C VAL A 76 -1.15 14.76 6.13
N ALA A 77 -0.14 14.54 5.29
CA ALA A 77 0.06 13.28 4.58
C ALA A 77 0.67 12.17 5.47
N LEU A 78 1.58 12.51 6.38
CA LEU A 78 2.32 11.52 7.17
C LEU A 78 1.42 10.64 8.05
N PRO A 79 0.43 11.16 8.81
CA PRO A 79 -0.43 10.32 9.63
C PRO A 79 -1.26 9.33 8.78
N ALA A 80 -1.78 9.77 7.63
CA ALA A 80 -2.54 8.91 6.73
C ALA A 80 -1.66 7.83 6.08
N TYR A 81 -0.41 8.18 5.72
CA TYR A 81 0.54 7.22 5.18
C TYR A 81 0.91 6.15 6.20
N GLN A 82 1.14 6.52 7.47
CA GLN A 82 1.42 5.57 8.55
C GLN A 82 0.25 4.57 8.71
N ASP A 83 -0.99 5.07 8.82
CA ASP A 83 -2.18 4.21 8.91
C ASP A 83 -2.32 3.24 7.71
N TYR A 84 -2.00 3.70 6.48
CA TYR A 84 -2.00 2.87 5.28
C TYR A 84 -0.93 1.77 5.32
N THR A 85 0.29 2.13 5.73
CA THR A 85 1.37 1.14 5.85
C THR A 85 1.06 0.10 6.92
N SER A 86 0.49 0.52 8.06
CA SER A 86 0.10 -0.39 9.13
C SER A 86 -0.99 -1.36 8.70
N ARG A 87 -2.01 -0.89 7.96
CA ARG A 87 -3.02 -1.78 7.39
C ARG A 87 -2.44 -2.79 6.41
N SER A 88 -1.46 -2.38 5.61
CA SER A 88 -0.78 -3.27 4.65
C SER A 88 0.00 -4.38 5.37
N LYS A 89 0.62 -4.07 6.50
CA LYS A 89 1.29 -5.09 7.34
C LYS A 89 0.28 -6.07 7.95
N ILE A 90 -0.86 -5.58 8.44
CA ILE A 90 -1.91 -6.44 9.01
C ILE A 90 -2.58 -7.31 7.93
N THR A 91 -2.70 -6.83 6.69
CA THR A 91 -3.17 -7.69 5.59
C THR A 91 -2.23 -8.86 5.31
N GLU A 92 -0.92 -8.73 5.55
CA GLU A 92 0.01 -9.87 5.46
C GLU A 92 -0.30 -10.92 6.53
N VAL A 93 -0.60 -10.48 7.75
CA VAL A 93 -1.06 -11.38 8.83
C VAL A 93 -2.36 -12.08 8.42
N MET A 94 -3.31 -11.34 7.86
CA MET A 94 -4.58 -11.91 7.38
C MET A 94 -4.36 -13.00 6.33
N LEU A 95 -3.45 -12.80 5.37
CA LEU A 95 -3.12 -13.81 4.36
C LEU A 95 -2.56 -15.09 4.97
N GLN A 96 -1.76 -14.96 6.04
CA GLN A 96 -1.23 -16.13 6.75
C GLN A 96 -2.35 -16.92 7.42
N VAL A 97 -3.30 -16.25 8.07
CA VAL A 97 -4.43 -16.91 8.76
C VAL A 97 -5.42 -17.48 7.74
N ASP A 98 -5.64 -16.78 6.63
CA ASP A 98 -6.55 -17.20 5.56
C ASP A 98 -6.13 -18.54 4.94
N SER A 99 -4.83 -18.86 4.93
CA SER A 99 -4.33 -20.14 4.45
C SER A 99 -4.91 -21.34 5.23
N CYS A 100 -5.20 -21.15 6.51
CA CYS A 100 -5.73 -22.17 7.42
C CYS A 100 -7.22 -22.49 7.19
N LYS A 101 -7.99 -21.59 6.57
CA LYS A 101 -9.45 -21.75 6.36
C LYS A 101 -9.80 -23.04 5.64
N SER A 102 -9.06 -23.35 4.57
CA SER A 102 -9.31 -24.54 3.76
C SER A 102 -9.06 -25.82 4.54
N ALA A 103 -7.95 -25.87 5.28
CA ALA A 103 -7.52 -27.03 6.06
C ALA A 103 -8.49 -27.32 7.22
N VAL A 104 -8.92 -26.29 7.97
CA VAL A 104 -9.97 -26.43 9.00
C VAL A 104 -11.31 -26.85 8.39
N SER A 105 -11.70 -26.26 7.26
CA SER A 105 -12.96 -26.61 6.60
C SER A 105 -12.98 -28.06 6.13
N GLU A 106 -11.87 -28.54 5.57
CA GLU A 106 -11.70 -29.93 5.13
C GLU A 106 -11.72 -30.88 6.33
N PHE A 107 -11.02 -30.54 7.42
CA PHE A 107 -11.00 -31.36 8.63
C PHE A 107 -12.41 -31.54 9.21
N ILE A 108 -13.18 -30.45 9.34
CA ILE A 108 -14.55 -30.50 9.88
C ILE A 108 -15.44 -31.35 8.97
N GLN A 109 -15.35 -31.16 7.64
CA GLN A 109 -16.12 -31.94 6.68
C GLN A 109 -15.77 -33.43 6.68
N ALA A 110 -14.49 -33.78 6.84
CA ALA A 110 -14.02 -35.16 6.81
C ALA A 110 -14.32 -35.92 8.11
N ASN A 111 -14.25 -35.23 9.26
CA ASN A 111 -14.30 -35.87 10.57
C ASN A 111 -15.61 -35.62 11.34
N ALA A 112 -16.46 -34.70 10.87
CA ALA A 112 -17.63 -34.20 11.60
C ALA A 112 -17.30 -33.76 13.05
N ALA A 113 -16.08 -33.25 13.24
CA ALA A 113 -15.52 -32.83 14.53
C ALA A 113 -14.62 -31.62 14.32
N PHE A 114 -14.49 -30.77 15.35
CA PHE A 114 -13.52 -29.69 15.33
C PHE A 114 -12.09 -30.21 15.54
N PRO A 115 -11.07 -29.61 14.90
CA PRO A 115 -9.68 -29.93 15.17
C PRO A 115 -9.32 -29.71 16.64
N ALA A 116 -8.44 -30.54 17.19
CA ALA A 116 -7.94 -30.38 18.56
C ALA A 116 -7.03 -29.15 18.73
N ASP A 117 -6.38 -28.72 17.65
CA ASP A 117 -5.53 -27.54 17.57
C ASP A 117 -5.28 -27.17 16.08
N ALA A 118 -4.46 -26.15 15.84
CA ALA A 118 -4.10 -25.71 14.50
C ALA A 118 -3.26 -26.73 13.72
N ASP A 119 -2.46 -27.56 14.40
CA ASP A 119 -1.59 -28.55 13.75
C ASP A 119 -2.39 -29.78 13.31
N ALA A 120 -3.38 -30.19 14.11
CA ALA A 120 -4.36 -31.21 13.75
C ALA A 120 -5.17 -30.82 12.51
N ALA A 121 -5.45 -29.52 12.33
CA ALA A 121 -6.07 -28.99 11.13
C ALA A 121 -5.11 -28.86 9.94
N GLY A 122 -3.79 -28.92 10.14
CA GLY A 122 -2.77 -28.75 9.10
C GLY A 122 -2.28 -27.31 8.88
N CYS A 123 -2.54 -26.38 9.81
CA CYS A 123 -2.26 -24.95 9.64
C CYS A 123 -0.87 -24.48 10.12
N ASN A 124 -0.10 -25.35 10.80
CA ASN A 124 1.18 -25.06 11.43
C ASN A 124 1.14 -23.89 12.44
N SER A 125 0.95 -24.24 13.71
CA SER A 125 0.88 -23.29 14.85
C SER A 125 2.17 -22.47 15.05
N THR A 126 3.30 -22.97 14.56
CA THR A 126 4.64 -22.40 14.81
C THR A 126 5.06 -21.36 13.77
N VAL A 127 4.27 -21.12 12.73
CA VAL A 127 4.58 -20.09 11.72
C VAL A 127 4.64 -18.72 12.37
N SER A 128 5.75 -18.02 12.16
CA SER A 128 5.92 -16.61 12.48
C SER A 128 6.39 -15.85 11.24
N THR A 129 5.90 -14.62 11.08
CA THR A 129 6.33 -13.69 10.05
C THR A 129 6.91 -12.43 10.69
N LYS A 130 7.33 -11.49 9.86
CA LYS A 130 7.77 -10.18 10.35
C LYS A 130 6.68 -9.47 11.16
N TYR A 131 5.41 -9.68 10.81
CA TYR A 131 4.27 -8.97 11.40
C TYR A 131 3.32 -9.83 12.23
N MET A 132 3.60 -11.14 12.32
CA MET A 132 2.82 -12.09 13.12
C MET A 132 3.77 -12.93 13.99
N ALA A 133 3.53 -12.97 15.29
CA ALA A 133 4.17 -13.92 16.20
C ALA A 133 3.78 -15.37 15.83
N ALA A 134 4.54 -16.34 16.31
CA ALA A 134 4.06 -17.73 16.33
C ALA A 134 2.86 -17.87 17.28
N GLY A 135 2.12 -18.97 17.16
CA GLY A 135 0.97 -19.26 18.02
C GLY A 135 -0.37 -19.09 17.34
N MET A 136 -0.48 -19.48 16.06
CA MET A 136 -1.80 -19.66 15.45
C MET A 136 -2.56 -20.77 16.17
N ALA A 137 -3.84 -20.55 16.46
CA ALA A 137 -4.68 -21.46 17.20
C ALA A 137 -6.00 -21.73 16.45
N VAL A 138 -6.57 -22.92 16.68
CA VAL A 138 -7.92 -23.28 16.23
C VAL A 138 -8.70 -23.70 17.46
N ASP A 139 -9.87 -23.10 17.66
CA ASP A 139 -10.73 -23.39 18.80
C ASP A 139 -11.46 -24.74 18.63
N VAL A 140 -11.39 -25.57 19.67
CA VAL A 140 -11.90 -26.95 19.67
C VAL A 140 -13.42 -27.04 19.78
N ALA A 141 -14.11 -25.95 20.12
CA ALA A 141 -15.55 -25.91 20.29
C ALA A 141 -16.27 -25.26 19.10
N THR A 142 -15.57 -24.46 18.31
CA THR A 142 -16.18 -23.60 17.28
C THR A 142 -15.44 -23.60 15.95
N GLY A 143 -14.23 -24.16 15.87
CA GLY A 143 -13.40 -24.14 14.67
C GLY A 143 -12.84 -22.75 14.34
N THR A 144 -12.89 -21.81 15.28
CA THR A 144 -12.39 -20.44 15.12
C THR A 144 -10.89 -20.43 15.00
N ILE A 145 -10.39 -19.79 13.94
CA ILE A 145 -8.97 -19.63 13.72
C ILE A 145 -8.55 -18.28 14.32
N THR A 146 -7.56 -18.31 15.20
CA THR A 146 -6.95 -17.12 15.80
C THR A 146 -5.50 -17.04 15.35
N SER A 147 -5.10 -15.88 14.80
CA SER A 147 -3.71 -15.65 14.40
C SER A 147 -2.76 -15.69 15.59
N GLY A 148 -1.46 -15.84 15.34
CA GLY A 148 -0.48 -15.34 16.31
C GLY A 148 -0.62 -13.82 16.50
N ALA A 149 -0.10 -13.28 17.60
CA ALA A 149 -0.22 -11.86 17.91
C ALA A 149 0.41 -11.01 16.80
N VAL A 150 -0.28 -9.94 16.39
CA VAL A 150 0.27 -8.93 15.47
C VAL A 150 1.46 -8.25 16.13
N GLN A 151 2.54 -8.03 15.38
CA GLN A 151 3.77 -7.42 15.90
C GLN A 151 4.44 -6.53 14.85
N ASN A 152 5.35 -5.66 15.30
CA ASN A 152 6.17 -4.79 14.42
C ASN A 152 5.36 -3.89 13.46
N VAL A 153 4.09 -3.61 13.78
CA VAL A 153 3.27 -2.66 13.04
C VAL A 153 3.55 -1.23 13.52
N ALA A 154 3.95 -1.08 14.79
CA ALA A 154 4.24 0.17 15.48
C ALA A 154 2.98 1.05 15.64
N THR A 155 1.89 0.40 16.04
CA THR A 155 0.57 1.02 16.25
C THR A 155 -0.14 0.36 17.42
N GLY A 156 -1.30 0.89 17.83
CA GLY A 156 -2.17 0.24 18.81
C GLY A 156 -2.68 -1.14 18.39
N ALA A 157 -2.47 -1.58 17.14
CA ALA A 157 -2.84 -2.91 16.68
C ALA A 157 -1.84 -4.02 17.07
N ASP A 158 -0.64 -3.69 17.54
CA ASP A 158 0.32 -4.70 18.02
C ASP A 158 -0.29 -5.46 19.22
N THR A 159 0.07 -6.73 19.39
CA THR A 159 -0.42 -7.70 20.39
C THR A 159 -1.82 -8.27 20.16
N PHE A 160 -2.65 -7.65 19.33
CA PHE A 160 -3.98 -8.16 18.98
C PHE A 160 -3.94 -9.25 17.91
N HIS A 161 -5.06 -9.92 17.72
CA HIS A 161 -5.22 -11.08 16.86
C HIS A 161 -6.22 -10.81 15.73
N ILE A 162 -6.01 -11.47 14.59
CA ILE A 162 -7.02 -11.64 13.55
C ILE A 162 -7.74 -12.94 13.80
N ILE A 163 -9.06 -12.88 13.83
CA ILE A 163 -9.92 -14.00 14.21
C ILE A 163 -10.86 -14.31 13.06
N LEU A 164 -10.85 -15.55 12.58
CA LEU A 164 -11.72 -16.05 11.51
C LEU A 164 -12.68 -17.06 12.11
N GLN A 165 -13.97 -16.74 12.06
CA GLN A 165 -15.03 -17.58 12.61
C GLN A 165 -15.79 -18.23 11.44
N PRO A 166 -15.93 -19.56 11.39
CA PRO A 166 -16.80 -20.20 10.42
C PRO A 166 -18.27 -19.85 10.70
N THR A 167 -19.05 -19.65 9.63
CA THR A 167 -20.47 -19.27 9.73
C THR A 167 -21.37 -20.27 9.01
N THR A 168 -22.59 -20.41 9.49
CA THR A 168 -23.59 -21.34 8.95
C THR A 168 -24.56 -20.69 7.95
N ASP A 169 -24.41 -19.39 7.72
CA ASP A 169 -25.19 -18.62 6.76
C ASP A 169 -24.28 -17.88 5.76
N ALA A 170 -24.80 -17.69 4.54
CA ALA A 170 -24.11 -16.93 3.49
C ALA A 170 -23.93 -15.44 3.83
N ALA A 171 -24.78 -14.88 4.71
CA ALA A 171 -24.64 -13.51 5.18
C ALA A 171 -23.54 -13.34 6.23
N ARG A 172 -22.94 -14.45 6.71
CA ARG A 172 -21.84 -14.48 7.69
C ARG A 172 -22.22 -13.77 8.98
N THR A 173 -23.39 -14.10 9.52
CA THR A 173 -23.95 -13.47 10.74
C THR A 173 -24.13 -14.45 11.88
N THR A 174 -24.22 -15.75 11.58
CA THR A 174 -24.44 -16.83 12.53
C THR A 174 -23.15 -17.63 12.65
N ALA A 175 -22.50 -17.53 13.80
CA ALA A 175 -21.32 -18.33 14.10
C ALA A 175 -21.69 -19.82 14.15
N MET A 176 -20.81 -20.66 13.61
CA MET A 176 -20.91 -22.11 13.76
C MET A 176 -20.78 -22.51 15.22
N SER A 177 -21.65 -23.43 15.66
CA SER A 177 -21.69 -23.90 17.05
C SER A 177 -21.64 -25.42 17.18
N ALA A 178 -21.81 -26.16 16.09
CA ALA A 178 -21.63 -27.60 16.04
C ALA A 178 -20.82 -28.01 14.80
N ALA A 179 -19.96 -29.02 14.94
CA ALA A 179 -19.19 -29.55 13.81
C ALA A 179 -20.05 -30.27 12.76
N SER A 180 -21.31 -30.57 13.07
CA SER A 180 -22.31 -31.07 12.12
C SER A 180 -22.89 -29.96 11.22
N ASP A 181 -22.66 -28.69 11.55
CA ASP A 181 -23.16 -27.58 10.76
C ASP A 181 -22.39 -27.47 9.44
N THR A 182 -23.07 -26.98 8.39
CA THR A 182 -22.41 -26.70 7.11
C THR A 182 -21.72 -25.34 7.16
N ILE A 183 -20.43 -25.29 6.85
CA ILE A 183 -19.71 -24.01 6.67
C ILE A 183 -20.23 -23.34 5.40
N MET A 184 -20.95 -22.23 5.54
CA MET A 184 -21.44 -21.40 4.43
C MET A 184 -20.60 -20.14 4.22
N GLY A 185 -19.73 -19.81 5.17
CA GLY A 185 -18.88 -18.64 5.09
C GLY A 185 -17.88 -18.55 6.23
N TRP A 186 -17.12 -17.45 6.19
CA TRP A 186 -16.17 -17.08 7.25
C TRP A 186 -16.33 -15.60 7.52
N SER A 187 -16.62 -15.26 8.77
CA SER A 187 -16.52 -13.88 9.23
C SER A 187 -15.12 -13.61 9.76
N CYS A 188 -14.69 -12.36 9.67
CA CYS A 188 -13.43 -11.92 10.24
C CYS A 188 -13.71 -10.91 11.34
N GLY A 189 -12.92 -10.95 12.40
CA GLY A 189 -12.92 -9.99 13.48
C GLY A 189 -11.53 -9.85 14.09
N THR A 190 -11.47 -9.07 15.16
CA THR A 190 -10.29 -8.89 15.98
C THR A 190 -10.71 -8.68 17.44
N ASP A 191 -9.82 -8.98 18.36
CA ASP A 191 -9.92 -8.63 19.78
C ASP A 191 -9.35 -7.23 20.10
N ALA A 192 -8.95 -6.48 19.08
CA ALA A 192 -8.54 -5.08 19.22
C ALA A 192 -9.66 -4.19 19.75
N ALA A 193 -9.27 -3.11 20.43
CA ALA A 193 -10.21 -2.06 20.81
C ALA A 193 -10.81 -1.38 19.55
N ALA A 194 -12.05 -0.90 19.65
CA ALA A 194 -12.73 -0.24 18.53
C ALA A 194 -11.98 0.99 17.97
N THR A 195 -11.16 1.64 18.82
CA THR A 195 -10.26 2.73 18.43
C THR A 195 -9.20 2.31 17.40
N ASP A 196 -8.84 1.03 17.39
CA ASP A 196 -7.75 0.48 16.58
C ASP A 196 -8.24 -0.26 15.32
N PHE A 197 -9.56 -0.41 15.14
CA PHE A 197 -10.16 -1.02 13.94
C PHE A 197 -9.73 -0.34 12.63
N LYS A 198 -9.31 0.94 12.66
CA LYS A 198 -8.79 1.62 11.47
C LYS A 198 -7.55 0.96 10.86
N TYR A 199 -6.77 0.24 11.67
CA TYR A 199 -5.58 -0.48 11.23
C TYR A 199 -5.94 -1.82 10.58
N PHE A 200 -7.10 -2.40 10.88
CA PHE A 200 -7.52 -3.69 10.34
C PHE A 200 -8.16 -3.57 8.94
N PRO A 201 -8.09 -4.66 8.13
CA PRO A 201 -8.84 -4.79 6.89
C PRO A 201 -10.34 -4.59 7.14
N ALA A 202 -11.06 -4.05 6.15
CA ALA A 202 -12.48 -3.71 6.32
C ALA A 202 -13.33 -4.92 6.76
N SER A 203 -12.99 -6.12 6.31
CA SER A 203 -13.65 -7.37 6.68
C SER A 203 -13.52 -7.75 8.16
N CYS A 204 -12.53 -7.21 8.86
CA CYS A 204 -12.16 -7.58 10.22
C CYS A 204 -12.36 -6.43 11.23
N ARG A 205 -13.08 -5.36 10.84
CA ARG A 205 -13.33 -4.18 11.71
C ARG A 205 -14.51 -4.37 12.64
N GLN A 206 -14.51 -5.48 13.34
CA GLN A 206 -15.53 -5.83 14.29
C GLN A 206 -14.91 -6.73 15.34
N THR A 207 -15.50 -6.72 16.53
CA THR A 207 -15.28 -7.79 17.49
C THR A 207 -15.81 -9.10 16.89
N VAL A 208 -15.21 -10.22 17.28
CA VAL A 208 -15.58 -11.57 16.80
C VAL A 208 -17.10 -11.78 16.87
N LEU A 209 -17.67 -12.38 15.82
CA LEU A 209 -19.07 -12.79 15.82
C LEU A 209 -19.29 -13.83 16.93
N GLY A 210 -19.86 -13.40 18.05
CA GLY A 210 -19.96 -14.20 19.27
C GLY A 210 -19.69 -13.40 20.55
N GLY A 211 -19.15 -12.19 20.44
CA GLY A 211 -19.18 -11.21 21.53
C GLY A 211 -20.55 -10.55 21.66
N LEU A 212 -21.52 -11.27 22.22
CA LEU A 212 -22.68 -10.68 22.90
C LEU A 212 -22.40 -10.58 24.39
#